data_AF-A0A850HAL1-F1
#
_entry.id   AF-A0A850HAL1-F1
#
_cell.length_a   1.000
_cell.length_b   1.000
_cell.length_c   1.000
_cell.angle_alpha   90.00
_cell.angle_beta   90.00
_cell.angle_gamma   90.00
#
_symmetry.space_group_name_H-M   'P 1'
#
loop_
_entity.id
_entity.type
_entity.pdbx_description
1 polymer ?
#
loop_
_entity_poly.entity_id
_entity_poly.type
_entity_poly.pdbx_seq_one_letter_code
_entity_poly.pdbx_strand_id
1 'polypeptide(L)'
;MTDHPQLTPQQRRWALAAAIPFLLSLALLGYAIAKQTLLAFAIGWPILQVFGYAMTLRIAKGDFSHVLVKGQVMLHVMALGLLVAVLARAS
;
A
#
# COMPACT_ATOMS: atom_id res chain seq x y z
N MET A 1 -21.70 -19.76 -12.34
CA MET A 1 -21.01 -19.66 -11.04
C MET A 1 -19.52 -19.57 -11.35
N THR A 2 -18.91 -18.39 -11.25
CA THR A 2 -17.46 -18.25 -11.42
C THR A 2 -16.80 -18.64 -10.11
N ASP A 3 -16.23 -19.85 -10.06
CA ASP A 3 -15.34 -20.24 -8.96
C ASP A 3 -14.13 -19.31 -8.96
N HIS A 4 -14.18 -18.27 -8.15
CA HIS A 4 -13.00 -17.46 -7.87
C HIS A 4 -12.05 -18.33 -7.04
N PRO A 5 -10.81 -18.58 -7.50
CA PRO A 5 -9.85 -19.34 -6.71
C PRO A 5 -9.73 -18.69 -5.33
N GLN A 6 -10.05 -19.45 -4.28
CA GLN A 6 -9.90 -18.92 -2.93
C GLN A 6 -8.42 -18.67 -2.66
N LEU A 7 -8.09 -17.46 -2.19
CA LEU A 7 -6.73 -17.14 -1.80
C LEU A 7 -6.25 -18.10 -0.71
N THR A 8 -5.03 -18.61 -0.87
CA THR A 8 -4.37 -19.35 0.19
C THR A 8 -4.22 -18.46 1.44
N PRO A 9 -4.11 -19.04 2.65
CA PRO A 9 -3.88 -18.26 3.86
C PRO A 9 -2.65 -17.36 3.78
N GLN A 10 -1.61 -17.76 3.03
CA GLN A 10 -0.44 -16.93 2.80
C GLN A 10 -0.75 -15.73 1.90
N GLN A 11 -1.39 -15.95 0.75
CA GLN A 11 -1.81 -14.88 -0.16
C GLN A 11 -2.75 -13.89 0.53
N ARG A 12 -3.69 -14.37 1.34
CA ARG A 12 -4.61 -13.52 2.12
C ARG A 12 -3.85 -12.58 3.06
N ARG A 13 -2.86 -13.08 3.79
CA ARG A 13 -2.03 -12.26 4.68
C ARG A 13 -1.29 -11.15 3.93
N TRP A 14 -0.73 -11.46 2.77
CA TRP A 14 -0.02 -10.47 1.96
C TRP A 14 -0.95 -9.47 1.28
N ALA A 15 -2.14 -9.88 0.88
CA ALA A 15 -3.18 -8.97 0.41
C ALA A 15 -3.61 -7.98 1.51
N LEU A 16 -3.80 -8.46 2.74
CA LEU A 16 -4.09 -7.60 3.89
C LEU A 16 -2.92 -6.66 4.21
N ALA A 17 -1.69 -7.18 4.18
CA ALA A 17 -0.49 -6.37 4.42
C ALA A 17 -0.30 -5.27 3.35
N ALA A 18 -0.73 -5.48 2.11
CA ALA A 18 -0.76 -4.45 1.07
C ALA A 18 -1.89 -3.43 1.29
N ALA A 19 -3.06 -3.90 1.75
CA ALA A 19 -4.24 -3.06 1.94
C ALA A 19 -4.08 -2.05 3.08
N ILE A 20 -3.40 -2.42 4.18
CA ILE A 20 -3.18 -1.54 5.34
C ILE A 20 -2.48 -0.22 4.95
N PRO A 21 -1.27 -0.19 4.36
CA PRO A 21 -0.61 1.05 3.96
C PRO A 21 -1.38 1.80 2.87
N PHE A 22 -2.15 1.10 2.03
CA PHE A 22 -3.00 1.75 1.03
C PHE A 22 -4.13 2.54 1.69
N LEU A 23 -4.88 1.92 2.60
CA LEU A 23 -5.96 2.59 3.33
C LEU A 23 -5.43 3.76 4.19
N LEU A 24 -4.26 3.59 4.82
CA LEU A 24 -3.60 4.67 5.55
C LEU A 24 -3.21 5.84 4.63
N SER A 25 -2.78 5.57 3.40
CA SER A 25 -2.49 6.63 2.44
C SER A 25 -3.75 7.42 2.03
N LEU A 26 -4.92 6.76 1.95
CA LEU A 26 -6.19 7.44 1.70
C LEU A 26 -6.64 8.28 2.90
N ALA A 27 -6.46 7.76 4.13
CA ALA A 27 -6.72 8.53 5.34
C ALA A 27 -5.82 9.78 5.43
N LEU A 28 -4.53 9.62 5.11
CA LEU A 28 -3.59 10.72 5.01
C LEU A 28 -4.00 11.74 3.94
N LEU A 29 -4.46 11.28 2.77
CA LEU A 29 -4.98 12.17 1.73
C LEU A 29 -6.17 12.99 2.21
N GLY A 30 -7.16 12.37 2.87
CA GLY A 30 -8.28 13.08 3.46
C GLY A 30 -7.84 14.14 4.47
N TYR A 31 -6.91 13.79 5.36
CA TYR A 31 -6.31 14.72 6.32
C TYR A 31 -5.56 15.88 5.61
N ALA A 32 -4.74 15.57 4.61
CA ALA A 32 -3.94 16.52 3.87
C ALA A 32 -4.79 17.53 3.08
N ILE A 33 -5.93 17.08 2.52
CA ILE A 33 -6.91 17.97 1.87
C ILE A 33 -7.51 18.94 2.90
N ALA A 34 -7.87 18.46 4.09
CA ALA A 34 -8.46 19.31 5.12
C ALA A 34 -7.47 20.33 5.72
N LYS A 35 -6.19 19.96 5.83
CA LYS A 35 -5.15 20.79 6.49
C LYS A 35 -4.22 21.52 5.53
N GLN A 36 -4.28 21.23 4.23
CA GLN A 36 -3.39 21.77 3.20
C GLN A 36 -1.90 21.51 3.48
N THR A 37 -1.59 20.42 4.20
CA THR A 37 -0.23 20.01 4.56
C THR A 37 0.13 18.71 3.85
N LEU A 38 1.38 18.58 3.37
CA LEU A 38 1.90 17.37 2.71
C LEU A 38 1.09 16.91 1.49
N LEU A 39 0.31 17.81 0.86
CA LEU A 39 -0.68 17.45 -0.16
C LEU A 39 -0.07 16.73 -1.36
N ALA A 40 1.08 17.21 -1.86
CA ALA A 40 1.77 16.56 -2.98
C ALA A 40 2.15 15.10 -2.67
N PHE A 41 2.70 14.85 -1.47
CA PHE A 41 3.02 13.50 -1.02
C PHE A 41 1.76 12.65 -0.85
N ALA A 42 0.73 13.20 -0.21
CA ALA A 42 -0.52 12.49 0.08
C ALA A 42 -1.31 12.13 -1.19
N ILE A 43 -1.16 12.89 -2.28
CA ILE A 43 -1.71 12.54 -3.60
C ILE A 43 -0.83 11.49 -4.28
N GLY A 44 0.49 11.71 -4.31
CA GLY A 44 1.41 10.84 -5.04
C GLY A 44 1.49 9.43 -4.47
N TRP A 45 1.41 9.29 -3.14
CA TRP A 45 1.60 8.01 -2.46
C TRP A 45 0.54 6.94 -2.77
N PRO A 46 -0.79 7.19 -2.69
CA PRO A 46 -1.80 6.22 -3.11
C PRO A 46 -1.71 5.91 -4.60
N ILE A 47 -1.40 6.90 -5.45
CA ILE A 47 -1.20 6.68 -6.90
C ILE A 47 -0.05 5.69 -7.12
N LEU A 48 1.09 5.92 -6.47
CA LEU A 48 2.25 5.04 -6.55
C LEU A 48 1.91 3.61 -6.08
N GLN A 49 1.15 3.47 -4.99
CA GLN A 49 0.68 2.17 -4.49
C GLN A 49 -0.19 1.44 -5.51
N VAL A 50 -1.16 2.12 -6.13
CA VAL A 50 -2.03 1.51 -7.14
C VAL A 50 -1.21 0.99 -8.32
N PHE A 51 -0.32 1.81 -8.88
CA PHE A 51 0.51 1.39 -10.00
C PHE A 51 1.52 0.29 -9.63
N GLY A 52 2.17 0.41 -8.48
CA GLY A 52 3.14 -0.57 -7.97
C GLY A 52 2.51 -1.94 -7.73
N TYR A 53 1.38 -1.99 -7.02
CA TYR A 53 0.65 -3.23 -6.78
C TYR A 53 0.04 -3.79 -8.06
N ALA A 54 -0.59 -2.97 -8.91
CA ALA A 54 -1.17 -3.44 -10.17
C ALA A 54 -0.11 -4.06 -11.10
N MET A 55 1.04 -3.40 -11.24
CA MET A 55 2.13 -3.91 -12.07
C MET A 55 2.69 -5.21 -11.53
N THR A 56 2.99 -5.28 -10.23
CA THR A 56 3.58 -6.47 -9.63
C THR A 56 2.61 -7.65 -9.55
N LEU A 57 1.33 -7.41 -9.28
CA LEU A 57 0.29 -8.46 -9.34
C LEU A 57 0.09 -8.97 -10.77
N ARG A 58 0.14 -8.10 -11.77
CA ARG A 58 0.07 -8.50 -13.19
C ARG A 58 1.23 -9.43 -13.55
N ILE A 59 2.46 -9.08 -13.16
CA ILE A 59 3.64 -9.92 -13.40
C ILE A 59 3.55 -11.24 -12.62
N ALA A 60 3.06 -11.18 -11.38
CA ALA A 60 2.83 -12.34 -10.52
C ALA A 60 1.62 -13.19 -10.92
N LYS A 61 0.92 -12.86 -12.02
CA LYS A 61 -0.29 -13.56 -12.47
C LYS A 61 -1.37 -13.68 -11.37
N GLY A 62 -1.49 -12.65 -10.54
CA GLY A 62 -2.44 -12.61 -9.42
C GLY A 62 -1.96 -13.28 -8.12
N ASP A 63 -0.74 -13.81 -8.07
CA ASP A 63 -0.19 -14.38 -6.84
C ASP A 63 0.29 -13.30 -5.85
N PHE A 64 -0.53 -13.03 -4.83
CA PHE A 64 -0.18 -12.10 -3.74
C PHE A 64 1.02 -12.53 -2.90
N SER A 65 1.41 -13.81 -2.94
CA SER A 65 2.57 -14.32 -2.22
C SER A 65 3.87 -14.23 -3.01
N HIS A 66 3.81 -13.74 -4.26
CA HIS A 66 4.96 -13.60 -5.12
C HIS A 66 5.99 -12.60 -4.56
N VAL A 67 7.28 -12.85 -4.81
CA VAL A 67 8.40 -12.05 -4.26
C VAL A 67 8.30 -10.56 -4.61
N LEU A 68 7.85 -10.24 -5.84
CA LEU A 68 7.67 -8.86 -6.29
C LEU A 68 6.56 -8.13 -5.50
N VAL A 69 5.44 -8.82 -5.24
CA VAL A 69 4.33 -8.25 -4.46
C VAL A 69 4.77 -8.02 -3.02
N LYS A 70 5.42 -9.00 -2.40
CA LYS A 70 6.01 -8.88 -1.07
C LYS A 70 6.98 -7.69 -0.98
N GLY A 71 7.85 -7.55 -1.98
CA GLY A 71 8.77 -6.43 -2.08
C GLY A 71 8.05 -5.08 -2.10
N GLN A 72 7.00 -4.93 -2.90
CA GLN A 72 6.19 -3.70 -2.93
C GLN A 72 5.54 -3.42 -1.56
N VAL A 73 4.95 -4.44 -0.93
CA VAL A 73 4.37 -4.29 0.41
C VAL A 73 5.43 -3.80 1.39
N MET A 74 6.62 -4.39 1.39
CA MET A 74 7.71 -3.98 2.29
C MET A 74 8.17 -2.56 2.03
N LEU A 75 8.29 -2.13 0.76
CA LEU A 75 8.63 -0.75 0.42
C LEU A 75 7.61 0.25 1.00
N HIS A 76 6.31 -0.04 0.91
CA HIS A 76 5.29 0.84 1.44
C HIS A 76 5.19 0.80 2.97
N VAL A 77 5.44 -0.35 3.60
CA VAL A 77 5.57 -0.46 5.07
C VAL A 77 6.77 0.34 5.56
N MET A 78 7.91 0.27 4.88
CA MET A 78 9.09 1.08 5.22
C MET A 78 8.82 2.58 5.04
N ALA A 79 8.19 2.97 3.93
CA ALA A 79 7.80 4.36 3.69
C ALA A 79 6.87 4.89 4.79
N LEU A 80 5.89 4.08 5.21
CA LEU A 80 5.01 4.40 6.34
C LEU A 80 5.79 4.56 7.64
N GLY A 81 6.70 3.63 7.96
CA GLY A 81 7.54 3.72 9.15
C GLY A 81 8.40 4.99 9.18
N LEU A 82 9.01 5.34 8.05
CA LEU A 82 9.78 6.57 7.90
C LEU A 82 8.91 7.82 8.04
N LEU A 83 7.72 7.83 7.43
CA LEU A 83 6.77 8.93 7.59
C LEU A 83 6.40 9.14 9.05
N VAL A 84 6.05 8.07 9.77
CA VAL A 84 5.75 8.12 11.21
C VAL A 84 6.94 8.66 12.00
N ALA A 85 8.16 8.20 11.71
CA ALA A 85 9.36 8.70 12.38
C ALA A 85 9.60 10.20 12.16
N VAL A 86 9.39 10.69 10.93
CA VAL A 86 9.51 12.11 10.60
C VAL A 86 8.46 12.94 11.33
N LEU A 87 7.21 12.49 11.34
CA LEU A 87 6.12 13.18 12.04
C LEU A 87 6.33 13.20 13.56
N ALA A 88 6.78 12.08 14.14
CA ALA A 88 7.08 11.98 15.56
C ALA A 88 8.23 12.92 15.99
N ARG A 89 9.25 13.09 15.14
CA ARG A 89 10.34 14.05 15.38
C ARG A 89 9.87 15.51 15.25
N ALA A 90 8.89 15.78 14.40
CA ALA A 90 8.41 17.12 14.11
C ALA A 90 7.35 17.63 15.11
N SER A 91 6.90 16.77 16.02
CA SER A 91 5.93 17.07 17.09
C SER A 91 6.65 17.37 18.40
#